data_AF-A0AAW7ZGK3-F1
#
_entry.id   AF-A0AAW7ZGK3-F1
#
_cell.length_a   1.000
_cell.length_b   1.000
_cell.length_c   1.000
_cell.angle_alpha   90.00
_cell.angle_beta   90.00
_cell.angle_gamma   90.00
#
_symmetry.space_group_name_H-M   'P 1'
#
loop_
_entity.id
_entity.type
_entity.pdbx_description
1 polymer ?
#
loop_
_entity_poly.entity_id
_entity_poly.type
_entity_poly.pdbx_seq_one_letter_code
_entity_poly.pdbx_strand_id
1 'polypeptide(L)'
;MALYLDIDLDYFVAPIMKESFLNHRPLKGENFSYADPSKLFNILKARGIALGQKRFMFSNHMQSHLRWWLNKSTDNVIIHIDAHSDLYGNSKPDLITLKQLGCQNYLWHSIREDLVSELYWVFPDGSIDLDTLRVPGKIFTPEQVGEISIKNDTLHIELICLLPGGRKKIIPYHILPAEKLPIFDQTAEIITVATSPEFYPSEADCLISMVGKYLEVDPKILANLLTQHSEMPSRFDK
;
A
#
# COMPACT_ATOMS: atom_id res chain seq x y z
N MET A 1 5.78 7.99 -17.87
CA MET A 1 4.92 7.43 -16.82
C MET A 1 5.46 6.06 -16.45
N ALA A 2 6.09 5.95 -15.28
CA ALA A 2 6.53 4.66 -14.76
C ALA A 2 5.39 3.98 -14.00
N LEU A 3 5.51 2.66 -13.82
CA LEU A 3 4.67 1.88 -12.94
C LEU A 3 5.45 1.57 -11.67
N TYR A 4 4.89 1.87 -10.50
CA TYR A 4 5.43 1.43 -9.22
C TYR A 4 4.51 0.39 -8.59
N LEU A 5 5.12 -0.61 -7.98
CA LEU A 5 4.44 -1.66 -7.24
C LEU A 5 4.80 -1.52 -5.76
N ASP A 6 3.80 -1.43 -4.92
CA ASP A 6 3.93 -1.22 -3.48
C ASP A 6 3.10 -2.25 -2.75
N ILE A 7 3.72 -3.00 -1.84
CA ILE A 7 3.10 -4.16 -1.17
C ILE A 7 3.29 -4.02 0.34
N ASP A 8 2.20 -4.01 1.11
CA ASP A 8 2.26 -4.30 2.54
C ASP A 8 2.04 -5.82 2.76
N LEU A 9 2.81 -6.41 3.67
CA LEU A 9 2.69 -7.83 4.01
C LEU A 9 1.43 -8.15 4.80
N ASP A 10 0.84 -7.18 5.50
CA ASP A 10 -0.41 -7.41 6.22
C ASP A 10 -1.59 -7.70 5.29
N TYR A 11 -1.49 -7.37 3.99
CA TYR A 11 -2.36 -7.83 2.91
C TYR A 11 -2.60 -9.34 2.94
N PHE A 12 -1.56 -10.11 3.29
CA PHE A 12 -1.63 -11.57 3.30
C PHE A 12 -2.22 -12.13 4.60
N VAL A 13 -2.42 -11.33 5.63
CA VAL A 13 -2.77 -11.81 6.98
C VAL A 13 -4.26 -11.60 7.26
N ALA A 14 -4.91 -12.63 7.77
CA ALA A 14 -6.29 -12.57 8.25
C ALA A 14 -6.38 -13.03 9.72
N PRO A 15 -7.24 -12.42 10.54
CA PRO A 15 -8.10 -11.27 10.22
C PRO A 15 -7.31 -9.97 10.09
N ILE A 16 -7.80 -9.04 9.26
CA ILE A 16 -7.20 -7.71 9.09
C ILE A 16 -7.33 -6.94 10.41
N MET A 17 -6.18 -6.54 10.97
CA MET A 17 -6.13 -5.75 12.19
C MET A 17 -6.47 -4.29 11.90
N LYS A 18 -7.59 -3.78 12.43
CA LYS A 18 -8.04 -2.41 12.14
C LYS A 18 -7.21 -1.31 12.81
N GLU A 19 -6.52 -1.65 13.89
CA GLU A 19 -5.75 -0.71 14.69
C GLU A 19 -4.41 -1.35 15.07
N SER A 20 -3.36 -0.54 15.04
CA SER A 20 -2.00 -0.95 15.40
C SER A 20 -1.41 0.00 16.45
N PHE A 21 -0.35 -0.47 17.12
CA PHE A 21 0.35 0.30 18.15
C PHE A 21 1.78 0.48 17.69
N LEU A 22 2.21 1.73 17.54
CA LEU A 22 3.52 2.07 17.01
C LEU A 22 4.61 1.30 17.77
N ASN A 23 5.49 0.62 17.03
CA ASN A 23 6.60 -0.17 17.57
C ASN A 23 6.18 -1.31 18.53
N HIS A 24 4.92 -1.77 18.49
CA HIS A 24 4.45 -2.91 19.29
C HIS A 24 3.78 -3.96 18.43
N ARG A 25 4.16 -5.21 18.64
CA ARG A 25 3.56 -6.34 17.91
C ARG A 25 2.24 -6.76 18.54
N PRO A 26 1.30 -7.28 17.73
CA PRO A 26 0.18 -8.05 18.22
C PRO A 26 0.65 -9.23 19.08
N LEU A 27 -0.14 -9.62 20.07
CA LEU A 27 0.16 -10.82 20.85
C LEU A 27 0.14 -12.06 19.97
N LYS A 28 0.99 -13.02 20.32
CA LYS A 28 0.87 -14.40 19.85
C LYS A 28 -0.51 -14.94 20.23
N GLY A 29 -1.23 -15.53 19.28
CA GLY A 29 -2.62 -15.91 19.51
C GLY A 29 -3.22 -16.76 18.39
N GLU A 30 -4.19 -17.59 18.75
CA GLU A 30 -4.55 -18.81 17.98
C GLU A 30 -5.43 -18.60 16.74
N ASN A 31 -5.86 -17.38 16.43
CA ASN A 31 -6.77 -17.12 15.31
C ASN A 31 -6.18 -16.17 14.28
N PHE A 32 -5.08 -16.58 13.65
CA PHE A 32 -4.58 -15.94 12.43
C PHE A 32 -4.38 -16.97 11.32
N SER A 33 -4.38 -16.48 10.09
CA SER A 33 -3.96 -17.23 8.91
C SER A 33 -3.22 -16.27 7.98
N TYR A 34 -2.38 -16.79 7.11
CA TYR A 34 -1.82 -16.01 6.02
C TYR A 34 -2.00 -16.73 4.68
N ALA A 35 -2.23 -15.95 3.64
CA ALA A 35 -2.34 -16.43 2.27
C ALA A 35 -0.95 -16.67 1.66
N ASP A 36 -0.85 -17.61 0.72
CA ASP A 36 0.37 -17.82 -0.07
C ASP A 36 0.59 -16.65 -1.06
N PRO A 37 1.73 -15.93 -0.97
CA PRO A 37 2.05 -14.85 -1.90
C PRO A 37 2.09 -15.26 -3.37
N SER A 38 2.26 -16.56 -3.68
CA SER A 38 2.28 -17.07 -5.06
C SER A 38 1.08 -16.64 -5.87
N LYS A 39 -0.11 -16.59 -5.25
CA LYS A 39 -1.36 -16.19 -5.91
C LYS A 39 -1.23 -14.75 -6.43
N LEU A 40 -0.78 -13.83 -5.58
CA LEU A 40 -0.60 -12.42 -5.97
C LEU A 40 0.41 -12.29 -7.12
N PHE A 41 1.59 -12.90 -7.00
CA PHE A 41 2.62 -12.78 -8.05
C PHE A 41 2.19 -13.40 -9.39
N ASN A 42 1.40 -14.49 -9.36
CA ASN A 42 0.82 -15.07 -10.55
C ASN A 42 -0.21 -14.12 -11.20
N ILE A 43 -1.03 -13.44 -10.40
CA ILE A 43 -1.96 -12.41 -10.89
C ILE A 43 -1.18 -11.26 -11.53
N LEU A 44 -0.19 -10.69 -10.83
CA LEU A 44 0.64 -9.59 -11.36
C LEU A 44 1.26 -9.96 -12.71
N LYS A 45 1.81 -11.17 -12.83
CA LYS A 45 2.34 -11.70 -14.08
C LYS A 45 1.27 -11.82 -15.17
N ALA A 46 0.08 -12.34 -14.84
CA ALA A 46 -1.04 -12.45 -15.77
C ALA A 46 -1.58 -11.08 -16.24
N ARG A 47 -1.36 -10.02 -15.45
CA ARG A 47 -1.66 -8.63 -15.82
C ARG A 47 -0.55 -7.91 -16.58
N GLY A 48 0.47 -8.65 -17.01
CA GLY A 48 1.60 -8.10 -17.76
C GLY A 48 2.55 -7.25 -16.92
N ILE A 49 2.52 -7.37 -15.59
CA ILE A 49 3.40 -6.62 -14.69
C ILE A 49 4.69 -7.41 -14.49
N ALA A 50 5.77 -6.98 -15.13
CA ALA A 50 7.10 -7.54 -14.92
C ALA A 50 7.82 -6.89 -13.73
N LEU A 51 8.67 -7.64 -13.01
CA LEU A 51 9.35 -7.16 -11.82
C LEU A 51 10.69 -6.48 -12.16
N GLY A 52 10.77 -5.16 -12.02
CA GLY A 52 11.99 -4.38 -12.27
C GLY A 52 13.10 -4.63 -11.25
N GLN A 53 14.26 -3.99 -11.47
CA GLN A 53 15.48 -4.24 -10.69
C GLN A 53 15.56 -3.45 -9.38
N LYS A 54 14.83 -2.34 -9.24
CA LYS A 54 14.84 -1.52 -8.02
C LYS A 54 13.82 -2.09 -7.02
N ARG A 55 14.30 -2.96 -6.14
CA ARG A 55 13.47 -3.70 -5.17
C ARG A 55 13.90 -3.34 -3.76
N PHE A 56 12.96 -2.87 -2.95
CA PHE A 56 13.21 -2.42 -1.59
C PHE A 56 12.25 -3.11 -0.64
N MET A 57 12.76 -3.55 0.51
CA MET A 57 11.97 -4.14 1.58
C MET A 57 12.37 -3.50 2.90
N PHE A 58 11.39 -3.11 3.71
CA PHE A 58 11.57 -2.36 4.95
C PHE A 58 10.43 -2.60 5.92
N SER A 59 10.62 -2.28 7.20
CA SER A 59 9.58 -2.39 8.23
C SER A 59 8.49 -1.34 8.13
N ASN A 60 8.87 -0.09 7.82
CA ASN A 60 7.95 1.04 7.84
C ASN A 60 7.54 1.46 6.43
N HIS A 61 6.24 1.39 6.15
CA HIS A 61 5.65 1.68 4.85
C HIS A 61 5.92 3.08 4.30
N MET A 62 6.11 4.07 5.18
CA MET A 62 6.48 5.44 4.81
C MET A 62 7.76 5.51 3.96
N GLN A 63 8.64 4.50 4.03
CA GLN A 63 9.84 4.45 3.21
C GLN A 63 9.54 4.31 1.71
N SER A 64 8.36 3.85 1.31
CA SER A 64 7.93 3.80 -0.10
C SER A 64 8.02 5.17 -0.75
N HIS A 65 7.42 6.18 -0.09
CA HIS A 65 7.50 7.58 -0.53
C HIS A 65 8.94 8.06 -0.72
N LEU A 66 9.84 7.76 0.23
CA LEU A 66 11.24 8.16 0.12
C LEU A 66 11.93 7.54 -1.10
N ARG A 67 11.65 6.27 -1.43
CA ARG A 67 12.22 5.60 -2.61
C ARG A 67 11.72 6.26 -3.90
N TRP A 68 10.44 6.61 -3.96
CA TRP A 68 9.86 7.28 -5.13
C TRP A 68 10.39 8.70 -5.30
N TRP A 69 10.50 9.45 -4.20
CA TRP A 69 11.05 10.80 -4.19
C TRP A 69 12.51 10.84 -4.65
N LEU A 70 13.34 9.92 -4.16
CA LEU A 70 14.74 9.77 -4.59
C LEU A 70 14.86 9.40 -6.08
N ASN A 71 13.87 8.71 -6.64
CA ASN A 71 13.85 8.36 -8.06
C ASN A 71 13.54 9.55 -8.98
N LYS A 72 12.89 10.59 -8.46
CA LYS A 72 12.56 11.85 -9.16
C LYS A 72 11.66 11.72 -10.41
N SER A 73 11.17 10.52 -10.73
CA SER A 73 10.15 10.37 -11.77
C SER A 73 8.82 10.91 -11.25
N THR A 74 8.16 11.73 -12.04
CA THR A 74 6.85 12.32 -11.74
C THR A 74 5.75 11.64 -12.55
N ASP A 75 4.51 11.83 -12.14
CA ASP A 75 3.31 11.34 -12.83
C ASP A 75 3.41 9.83 -13.12
N ASN A 76 3.63 9.06 -12.06
CA ASN A 76 3.67 7.60 -12.11
C ASN A 76 2.32 7.00 -11.71
N VAL A 77 2.07 5.79 -12.21
CA VAL A 77 0.98 4.93 -11.75
C VAL A 77 1.49 4.10 -10.59
N ILE A 78 0.73 4.03 -9.51
CA ILE A 78 1.07 3.19 -8.34
C ILE A 78 0.01 2.11 -8.16
N ILE A 79 0.45 0.86 -8.09
CA ILE A 79 -0.35 -0.26 -7.59
C ILE A 79 0.07 -0.49 -6.14
N HIS A 80 -0.81 -0.13 -5.22
CA HIS A 80 -0.64 -0.23 -3.79
C HIS A 80 -1.49 -1.39 -3.25
N ILE A 81 -0.82 -2.45 -2.82
CA ILE A 81 -1.38 -3.73 -2.41
C ILE A 81 -1.32 -3.80 -0.89
N ASP A 82 -2.44 -3.60 -0.23
CA ASP A 82 -2.48 -3.30 1.19
C ASP A 82 -3.85 -3.66 1.78
N ALA A 83 -3.89 -4.14 3.02
CA ALA A 83 -5.12 -4.36 3.78
C ALA A 83 -5.81 -3.06 4.21
N HIS A 84 -5.09 -1.94 4.25
CA HIS A 84 -5.53 -0.61 4.63
C HIS A 84 -5.27 0.38 3.52
N SER A 85 -5.85 1.57 3.64
CA SER A 85 -5.64 2.66 2.69
C SER A 85 -4.68 3.67 3.30
N ASP A 86 -3.55 3.96 2.67
CA ASP A 86 -2.63 5.02 3.12
C ASP A 86 -3.01 6.44 2.68
N LEU A 87 -4.30 6.65 2.41
CA LEU A 87 -4.93 7.94 2.17
C LEU A 87 -5.81 8.42 3.33
N TYR A 88 -5.62 7.90 4.54
CA TYR A 88 -6.28 8.44 5.73
C TYR A 88 -5.61 9.74 6.23
N GLY A 89 -6.21 10.37 7.25
CA GLY A 89 -5.56 11.41 8.04
C GLY A 89 -5.48 12.80 7.38
N ASN A 90 -5.97 12.97 6.15
CA ASN A 90 -6.10 14.28 5.50
C ASN A 90 -7.55 14.53 5.07
N SER A 91 -8.18 15.55 5.64
CA SER A 91 -9.59 15.90 5.39
C SER A 91 -9.77 17.12 4.49
N LYS A 92 -8.72 17.56 3.79
CA LYS A 92 -8.75 18.74 2.92
C LYS A 92 -8.19 18.42 1.54
N PRO A 93 -8.78 18.97 0.46
CA PRO A 93 -8.18 18.91 -0.87
C PRO A 93 -6.81 19.60 -0.93
N ASP A 94 -6.58 20.62 -0.11
CA ASP A 94 -5.35 21.39 -0.06
C ASP A 94 -4.21 20.65 0.65
N LEU A 95 -3.25 20.18 -0.16
CA LEU A 95 -2.07 19.46 0.29
C LEU A 95 -0.91 20.39 0.70
N ILE A 96 -1.04 21.71 0.54
CA ILE A 96 -0.02 22.68 1.01
C ILE A 96 0.13 22.57 2.53
N THR A 97 -0.98 22.37 3.22
CA THR A 97 -1.02 22.26 4.69
C THR A 97 -0.88 20.83 5.20
N LEU A 98 -0.59 19.87 4.30
CA LEU A 98 -0.39 18.47 4.66
C LEU A 98 0.74 18.39 5.71
N LYS A 99 0.37 17.90 6.89
CA LYS A 99 1.23 17.86 8.08
C LYS A 99 2.25 16.71 7.95
N GLN A 100 2.83 16.31 9.08
CA GLN A 100 3.87 15.29 9.17
C GLN A 100 3.57 14.03 8.32
N LEU A 101 4.62 13.55 7.65
CA LEU A 101 4.62 12.28 6.93
C LEU A 101 4.47 11.12 7.92
N GLY A 102 3.56 10.19 7.62
CA GLY A 102 3.32 8.95 8.36
C GLY A 102 2.83 7.85 7.44
N CYS A 103 2.71 6.62 7.95
CA CYS A 103 2.24 5.47 7.16
C CYS A 103 0.86 5.74 6.57
N GLN A 104 -0.08 6.19 7.41
CA GLN A 104 -1.47 6.41 7.03
C GLN A 104 -1.71 7.52 5.98
N ASN A 105 -0.69 8.30 5.60
CA ASN A 105 -0.85 9.44 4.70
C ASN A 105 0.31 9.64 3.70
N TYR A 106 1.29 8.74 3.56
CA TYR A 106 2.43 8.98 2.67
C TYR A 106 2.02 9.06 1.18
N LEU A 107 0.90 8.45 0.80
CA LEU A 107 0.35 8.61 -0.55
C LEU A 107 -0.07 10.06 -0.81
N TRP A 108 -0.63 10.76 0.20
CA TRP A 108 -0.91 12.19 0.08
C TRP A 108 0.36 13.02 -0.16
N HIS A 109 1.46 12.68 0.51
CA HIS A 109 2.76 13.34 0.29
C HIS A 109 3.29 13.08 -1.11
N SER A 110 3.11 11.86 -1.62
CA SER A 110 3.54 11.48 -2.97
C SER A 110 2.71 12.19 -4.04
N ILE A 111 1.40 12.39 -3.83
CA ILE A 111 0.54 13.20 -4.69
C ILE A 111 0.96 14.68 -4.65
N ARG A 112 1.20 15.22 -3.45
CA ARG A 112 1.63 16.62 -3.23
C ARG A 112 2.89 16.97 -4.04
N GLU A 113 3.78 16.01 -4.18
CA GLU A 113 5.11 16.15 -4.80
C GLU A 113 5.13 15.72 -6.28
N ASP A 114 3.95 15.58 -6.91
CA ASP A 114 3.79 15.15 -8.30
C ASP A 114 4.36 13.77 -8.65
N LEU A 115 4.65 12.93 -7.65
CA LEU A 115 5.16 11.59 -7.92
C LEU A 115 4.07 10.67 -8.49
N VAL A 116 2.80 11.02 -8.28
CA VAL A 116 1.65 10.16 -8.58
C VAL A 116 0.69 10.86 -9.52
N SER A 117 0.26 10.15 -10.56
CA SER A 117 -0.83 10.57 -11.46
C SER A 117 -2.06 9.67 -11.34
N GLU A 118 -1.91 8.42 -10.89
CA GLU A 118 -2.98 7.43 -10.80
C GLU A 118 -2.66 6.38 -9.74
N LEU A 119 -3.69 5.89 -9.04
CA LEU A 119 -3.56 4.97 -7.90
C LEU A 119 -4.53 3.79 -8.02
N TYR A 120 -4.01 2.59 -7.82
CA TYR A 120 -4.78 1.36 -7.64
C TYR A 120 -4.56 0.88 -6.21
N TRP A 121 -5.58 0.95 -5.36
CA TRP A 121 -5.59 0.26 -4.07
C TRP A 121 -6.18 -1.14 -4.24
N VAL A 122 -5.31 -2.13 -4.07
CA VAL A 122 -5.62 -3.54 -4.19
C VAL A 122 -5.80 -4.13 -2.79
N PHE A 123 -7.05 -4.41 -2.43
CA PHE A 123 -7.40 -4.92 -1.11
C PHE A 123 -7.49 -6.47 -1.07
N PRO A 124 -7.33 -7.11 0.10
CA PRO A 124 -7.47 -8.56 0.24
C PRO A 124 -8.87 -9.05 -0.12
N ASP A 125 -8.99 -10.19 -0.80
CA ASP A 125 -10.27 -10.74 -1.24
C ASP A 125 -11.28 -10.83 -0.09
N GLY A 126 -12.49 -10.27 -0.30
CA GLY A 126 -13.59 -10.30 0.67
C GLY A 126 -13.45 -9.34 1.86
N SER A 127 -12.43 -8.48 1.89
CA SER A 127 -12.24 -7.50 2.99
C SER A 127 -13.07 -6.23 2.85
N ILE A 128 -13.43 -5.85 1.62
CA ILE A 128 -14.23 -4.66 1.32
C ILE A 128 -15.46 -5.06 0.49
N ASP A 129 -16.63 -4.59 0.94
CA ASP A 129 -17.88 -4.65 0.17
C ASP A 129 -18.00 -3.40 -0.71
N LEU A 130 -17.64 -3.54 -1.98
CA LEU A 130 -17.67 -2.48 -2.98
C LEU A 130 -19.10 -2.13 -3.44
N ASP A 131 -20.10 -2.97 -3.17
CA ASP A 131 -21.50 -2.68 -3.53
C ASP A 131 -22.08 -1.54 -2.68
N THR A 132 -21.34 -1.11 -1.66
CA THR A 132 -21.70 0.05 -0.85
C THR A 132 -20.83 1.27 -1.21
N LEU A 133 -21.47 2.33 -1.75
CA LEU A 133 -20.86 3.67 -1.91
C LEU A 133 -20.45 4.34 -0.58
N ARG A 134 -20.41 3.59 0.53
CA ARG A 134 -20.00 4.04 1.85
C ARG A 134 -18.49 4.02 2.03
N VAL A 135 -17.75 3.25 1.21
CA VAL A 135 -16.28 3.16 1.31
C VAL A 135 -15.61 4.52 1.10
N PRO A 136 -15.91 5.30 0.05
CA PRO A 136 -15.33 6.64 -0.14
C PRO A 136 -15.57 7.55 1.07
N GLY A 137 -16.79 7.58 1.60
CA GLY A 137 -17.15 8.45 2.73
C GLY A 137 -16.49 8.08 4.07
N LYS A 138 -15.81 6.93 4.16
CA LYS A 138 -14.97 6.56 5.32
C LYS A 138 -13.54 7.07 5.19
N ILE A 139 -13.07 7.32 3.97
CA ILE A 139 -11.68 7.68 3.66
C ILE A 139 -11.56 9.18 3.33
N PHE A 140 -12.52 9.71 2.56
CA PHE A 140 -12.47 11.04 1.97
C PHE A 140 -13.65 11.91 2.39
N THR A 141 -13.42 13.22 2.47
CA THR A 141 -14.50 14.20 2.60
C THR A 141 -15.13 14.50 1.24
N PRO A 142 -16.39 15.01 1.19
CA PRO A 142 -17.06 15.31 -0.07
C PRO A 142 -16.27 16.27 -0.99
N GLU A 143 -15.49 17.19 -0.42
CA GLU A 143 -14.69 18.17 -1.19
C GLU A 143 -13.49 17.53 -1.89
N GLN A 144 -13.03 16.36 -1.41
CA GLN A 144 -11.91 15.62 -1.98
C GLN A 144 -12.37 14.68 -3.10
N VAL A 145 -13.67 14.52 -3.33
CA VAL A 145 -14.21 13.51 -4.25
C VAL A 145 -14.93 14.19 -5.42
N GLY A 146 -14.50 13.86 -6.63
CA GLY A 146 -15.14 14.22 -7.88
C GLY A 146 -16.14 13.14 -8.33
N GLU A 147 -15.99 12.64 -9.56
CA GLU A 147 -16.81 11.55 -10.06
C GLU A 147 -16.57 10.25 -9.29
N ILE A 148 -17.65 9.51 -9.00
CA ILE A 148 -17.62 8.16 -8.44
C ILE A 148 -18.41 7.24 -9.36
N SER A 149 -17.81 6.12 -9.74
CA SER A 149 -18.52 5.08 -10.48
C SER A 149 -18.07 3.69 -10.06
N ILE A 150 -18.96 2.71 -10.19
CA ILE A 150 -18.63 1.30 -10.02
C ILE A 150 -18.75 0.64 -11.39
N LYS A 151 -17.68 -0.02 -11.83
CA LYS A 151 -17.66 -0.75 -13.10
C LYS A 151 -16.79 -1.99 -12.96
N ASN A 152 -17.29 -3.14 -13.43
CA ASN A 152 -16.56 -4.41 -13.40
C ASN A 152 -16.01 -4.78 -12.01
N ASP A 153 -16.81 -4.58 -10.95
CA ASP A 153 -16.42 -4.83 -9.55
C ASP A 153 -15.18 -4.02 -9.11
N THR A 154 -15.00 -2.84 -9.71
CA THR A 154 -14.01 -1.83 -9.34
C THR A 154 -14.73 -0.54 -9.01
N LEU A 155 -14.36 0.07 -7.89
CA LEU A 155 -14.82 1.39 -7.50
C LEU A 155 -13.79 2.43 -8.01
N HIS A 156 -14.25 3.30 -8.90
CA HIS A 156 -13.46 4.40 -9.46
C HIS A 156 -13.86 5.70 -8.78
N ILE A 157 -12.87 6.47 -8.35
CA ILE A 157 -13.03 7.73 -7.63
C ILE A 157 -12.06 8.74 -8.25
N GLU A 158 -12.54 9.93 -8.57
CA GLU A 158 -11.67 11.07 -8.84
C GLU A 158 -11.30 11.78 -7.53
N LEU A 159 -10.02 11.77 -7.16
CA LEU A 159 -9.54 12.53 -6.01
C LEU A 159 -9.17 13.94 -6.45
N ILE A 160 -9.83 14.94 -5.87
CA ILE A 160 -9.57 16.35 -6.11
C ILE A 160 -8.51 16.82 -5.14
N CYS A 161 -7.39 17.28 -5.68
CA CYS A 161 -6.27 17.79 -4.89
C CYS A 161 -5.89 19.21 -5.33
N LEU A 162 -5.46 20.03 -4.37
CA LEU A 162 -4.81 21.31 -4.61
C LEU A 162 -3.35 21.20 -4.15
N LEU A 163 -2.45 21.31 -5.12
CA LEU A 163 -1.01 21.16 -4.94
C LEU A 163 -0.36 22.53 -4.65
N PRO A 164 0.90 22.54 -4.18
CA PRO A 164 1.67 23.77 -4.02
C PRO A 164 1.63 24.67 -5.27
N GLY A 165 1.48 25.98 -5.03
CA GLY A 165 1.28 26.97 -6.10
C GLY A 165 -0.18 27.09 -6.58
N GLY A 166 -1.14 26.44 -5.91
CA GLY A 166 -2.56 26.55 -6.23
C GLY A 166 -2.99 25.73 -7.46
N ARG A 167 -2.16 24.77 -7.89
CA ARG A 167 -2.46 23.92 -9.03
C ARG A 167 -3.44 22.83 -8.62
N LYS A 168 -4.60 22.79 -9.28
CA LYS A 168 -5.56 21.69 -9.14
C LYS A 168 -5.03 20.45 -9.88
N LYS A 169 -5.07 19.29 -9.23
CA LYS A 169 -4.79 17.98 -9.82
C LYS A 169 -5.93 17.03 -9.49
N ILE A 170 -6.31 16.20 -10.46
CA ILE A 170 -7.29 15.13 -10.28
C ILE A 170 -6.51 13.82 -10.37
N ILE A 171 -6.62 12.97 -9.35
CA ILE A 171 -5.97 11.66 -9.31
C ILE A 171 -7.05 10.59 -9.48
N PRO A 172 -7.06 9.82 -10.57
CA PRO A 172 -7.87 8.63 -10.67
C PRO A 172 -7.43 7.63 -9.59
N TYR A 173 -8.38 7.22 -8.76
CA TYR A 173 -8.18 6.27 -7.68
C TYR A 173 -9.12 5.08 -7.86
N HIS A 174 -8.54 3.89 -7.89
CA HIS A 174 -9.24 2.65 -8.18
C HIS A 174 -9.14 1.73 -6.99
N ILE A 175 -10.28 1.26 -6.48
CA ILE A 175 -10.36 0.30 -5.38
C ILE A 175 -10.90 -1.01 -5.92
N LEU A 176 -10.11 -2.07 -5.84
CA LEU A 176 -10.39 -3.34 -6.51
C LEU A 176 -9.67 -4.52 -5.85
N PRO A 177 -10.17 -5.77 -6.00
CA PRO A 177 -9.37 -6.95 -5.70
C PRO A 177 -8.32 -7.18 -6.79
N ALA A 178 -7.26 -7.93 -6.47
CA ALA A 178 -6.12 -8.15 -7.38
C ALA A 178 -6.53 -8.72 -8.74
N GLU A 179 -7.53 -9.60 -8.78
CA GLU A 179 -8.06 -10.22 -10.00
C GLU A 179 -8.79 -9.26 -10.95
N LYS A 180 -9.02 -8.01 -10.54
CA LYS A 180 -9.67 -6.99 -11.36
C LYS A 180 -8.69 -5.95 -11.88
N LEU A 181 -7.39 -6.07 -11.58
CA LEU A 181 -6.36 -5.20 -12.14
C LEU A 181 -6.44 -5.21 -13.67
N PRO A 182 -6.28 -4.05 -14.34
CA PRO A 182 -6.20 -4.00 -15.79
C PRO A 182 -4.91 -4.67 -16.28
N ILE A 183 -4.80 -4.87 -17.59
CA ILE A 183 -3.54 -5.27 -18.21
C ILE A 183 -2.64 -4.04 -18.31
N PHE A 184 -1.43 -4.13 -17.76
CA PHE A 184 -0.44 -3.05 -17.78
C PHE A 184 0.63 -3.24 -18.86
N ASP A 185 1.02 -4.49 -19.15
CA ASP A 185 2.11 -4.84 -20.08
C ASP A 185 3.38 -3.99 -19.88
N GLN A 186 3.74 -3.75 -18.62
CA GLN A 186 4.80 -2.84 -18.21
C GLN A 186 5.66 -3.46 -17.11
N THR A 187 6.95 -3.12 -17.09
CA THR A 187 7.81 -3.44 -15.95
C THR A 187 7.58 -2.43 -14.84
N ALA A 188 7.26 -2.92 -13.62
CA ALA A 188 7.26 -2.10 -12.42
C ALA A 188 8.69 -1.61 -12.16
N GLU A 189 8.94 -0.32 -12.33
CA GLU A 189 10.29 0.26 -12.25
C GLU A 189 10.85 0.17 -10.84
N ILE A 190 10.00 0.48 -9.86
CA ILE A 190 10.29 0.38 -8.44
C ILE A 190 9.29 -0.56 -7.79
N ILE A 191 9.80 -1.46 -6.97
CA ILE A 191 9.03 -2.35 -6.12
C ILE A 191 9.40 -2.03 -4.67
N THR A 192 8.41 -1.68 -3.87
CA THR A 192 8.54 -1.44 -2.44
C THR A 192 7.71 -2.45 -1.67
N VAL A 193 8.27 -2.97 -0.58
CA VAL A 193 7.58 -3.90 0.32
C VAL A 193 7.73 -3.43 1.75
N ALA A 194 6.60 -3.09 2.38
CA ALA A 194 6.52 -2.84 3.81
C ALA A 194 6.20 -4.14 4.54
N THR A 195 6.90 -4.40 5.65
CA THR A 195 6.63 -5.57 6.48
C THR A 195 5.73 -5.26 7.66
N SER A 196 5.50 -4.01 8.04
CA SER A 196 4.46 -3.55 8.99
C SER A 196 4.14 -4.52 10.16
N PRO A 197 5.15 -4.91 10.96
CA PRO A 197 4.99 -5.90 12.04
C PRO A 197 3.99 -5.51 13.14
N GLU A 198 3.56 -4.26 13.20
CA GLU A 198 2.51 -3.78 14.09
C GLU A 198 1.12 -4.36 13.77
N PHE A 199 0.93 -4.89 12.56
CA PHE A 199 -0.38 -5.34 12.05
C PHE A 199 -0.56 -6.86 12.02
N TYR A 200 0.47 -7.64 12.34
CA TYR A 200 0.36 -9.10 12.39
C TYR A 200 1.33 -9.77 13.39
N PRO A 201 0.99 -10.96 13.91
CA PRO A 201 1.80 -11.65 14.91
C PRO A 201 3.10 -12.23 14.32
N SER A 202 4.09 -12.49 15.17
CA SER A 202 5.42 -13.04 14.78
C SER A 202 5.38 -14.32 13.94
N GLU A 203 4.31 -15.08 14.08
CA GLU A 203 4.08 -16.34 13.38
C GLU A 203 3.91 -16.14 11.86
N ALA A 204 3.57 -14.93 11.42
CA ALA A 204 3.50 -14.57 10.00
C ALA A 204 4.83 -14.00 9.44
N ASP A 205 5.91 -13.92 10.23
CA ASP A 205 7.23 -13.41 9.76
C ASP A 205 7.82 -14.26 8.61
N CYS A 206 7.34 -15.49 8.41
CA CYS A 206 7.69 -16.29 7.24
C CYS A 206 7.34 -15.60 5.90
N LEU A 207 6.33 -14.72 5.88
CA LEU A 207 5.94 -13.92 4.71
C LEU A 207 7.09 -13.05 4.19
N ILE A 208 7.95 -12.55 5.09
CA ILE A 208 9.13 -11.75 4.74
C ILE A 208 10.03 -12.55 3.80
N SER A 209 10.30 -13.81 4.15
CA SER A 209 11.14 -14.70 3.34
C SER A 209 10.43 -15.16 2.08
N MET A 210 9.12 -15.44 2.14
CA MET A 210 8.34 -15.86 0.97
C MET A 210 8.29 -14.79 -0.10
N VAL A 211 7.89 -13.56 0.25
CA VAL A 211 7.86 -12.40 -0.65
C VAL A 211 9.28 -12.01 -1.09
N GLY A 212 10.23 -12.00 -0.16
CA GLY A 212 11.65 -11.75 -0.45
C GLY A 212 12.20 -12.68 -1.53
N LYS A 213 11.80 -13.95 -1.55
CA LYS A 213 12.19 -14.91 -2.59
C LYS A 213 11.62 -14.57 -3.98
N TYR A 214 10.35 -14.19 -4.06
CA TYR A 214 9.74 -13.77 -5.34
C TYR A 214 10.41 -12.52 -5.93
N LEU A 215 10.88 -11.65 -5.05
CA LEU A 215 11.56 -10.41 -5.41
C LEU A 215 13.08 -10.55 -5.47
N GLU A 216 13.64 -11.74 -5.22
CA GLU A 216 15.10 -11.97 -5.16
C GLU A 216 15.83 -10.93 -4.29
N VAL A 217 15.25 -10.57 -3.14
CA VAL A 217 15.82 -9.60 -2.20
C VAL A 217 17.10 -10.18 -1.58
N ASP A 218 18.11 -9.31 -1.38
CA ASP A 218 19.36 -9.70 -0.73
C ASP A 218 19.08 -10.41 0.62
N PRO A 219 19.57 -11.64 0.84
CA PRO A 219 19.40 -12.36 2.10
C PRO A 219 19.83 -11.57 3.34
N LYS A 220 20.79 -10.64 3.22
CA LYS A 220 21.20 -9.76 4.32
C LYS A 220 20.10 -8.77 4.71
N ILE A 221 19.35 -8.24 3.74
CA ILE A 221 18.20 -7.37 4.01
C ILE A 221 17.12 -8.18 4.72
N LEU A 222 16.82 -9.39 4.24
CA LEU A 222 15.83 -10.27 4.87
C LEU A 222 16.21 -10.63 6.30
N ALA A 223 17.48 -10.98 6.55
CA ALA A 223 17.98 -11.26 7.89
C ALA A 223 17.84 -10.05 8.82
N ASN A 224 18.21 -8.85 8.34
CA ASN A 224 18.07 -7.62 9.13
C ASN A 224 16.61 -7.32 9.49
N LEU A 225 15.67 -7.55 8.58
CA LEU A 225 14.24 -7.36 8.84
C LEU A 225 13.72 -8.35 9.88
N LEU A 226 14.10 -9.62 9.77
CA LEU A 226 13.76 -10.64 10.76
C LEU A 226 14.33 -10.30 12.14
N THR A 227 15.55 -9.78 12.20
CA THR A 227 16.12 -9.28 13.47
C THR A 227 15.30 -8.13 14.04
N GLN A 228 14.97 -7.10 13.23
CA GLN A 228 14.12 -5.98 13.66
C GLN A 228 12.75 -6.46 14.19
N HIS A 229 12.14 -7.41 13.50
CA HIS A 229 10.87 -8.02 13.92
C HIS A 229 10.97 -8.78 15.24
N SER A 230 12.09 -9.47 15.47
CA SER A 230 12.32 -10.25 16.70
C SER A 230 12.62 -9.38 17.92
N GLU A 231 13.18 -8.19 17.72
CA GLU A 231 13.54 -7.23 18.78
C GLU A 231 12.34 -6.34 19.19
N MET A 232 11.26 -6.35 18.40
CA MET A 232 10.09 -5.51 18.62
C MET A 232 9.21 -6.09 19.75
N PRO A 233 8.88 -5.28 20.78
CA PRO A 233 8.14 -5.77 21.94
C PRO A 233 6.69 -6.12 21.58
N SER A 234 6.10 -7.09 22.28
CA SER A 234 4.66 -7.35 22.17
C SER A 234 3.89 -6.31 22.98
N ARG A 235 2.67 -5.98 22.55
CA ARG A 235 1.79 -4.97 23.19
C ARG A 235 1.51 -5.18 24.69
N PHE A 236 1.83 -6.35 25.26
CA PHE A 236 1.66 -6.64 26.68
C PHE A 236 2.85 -7.37 27.33
N ASP A 237 4.04 -7.30 26.73
CA ASP A 237 5.26 -7.70 27.45
C ASP A 237 5.53 -6.64 28.53
N LYS A 238 5.10 -6.95 29.76
CA LYS A 238 5.49 -6.22 30.97
C LYS A 238 6.76 -6.81 31.55
#